data_AF-A0A0F9GWE0-F1
#
_entry.id   AF-A0A0F9GWE0-F1
#
_cell.length_a   1.000
_cell.length_b   1.000
_cell.length_c   1.000
_cell.angle_alpha   90.00
_cell.angle_beta   90.00
_cell.angle_gamma   90.00
#
_symmetry.space_group_name_H-M   'P 1'
#
loop_
_entity.id
_entity.type
_entity.pdbx_description
1 polymer ?
#
loop_
_entity_poly.entity_id
_entity_poly.type
_entity_poly.pdbx_seq_one_letter_code
_entity_poly.pdbx_strand_id
1 'polypeptide(L)' 'NSIASIYAWTGGLKHRGKLDDNSELTRFAETLEKTVVDTVEAGHMTKDLALLVGPDQGWQTTMGFLEKVDENLNKALNG' A
#
# COMPACT_ATOMS: atom_id res chain seq x y z
N ASN A 1 4.02 -10.80 4.16
CA ASN A 1 3.10 -9.72 3.79
C ASN A 1 3.40 -8.48 4.62
N SER A 2 3.57 -7.32 4.00
CA SER A 2 3.87 -6.04 4.66
C SER A 2 2.66 -5.10 4.78
N ILE A 3 1.50 -5.47 4.24
CA ILE A 3 0.30 -4.62 4.17
C ILE A 3 -0.17 -4.17 5.56
N ALA A 4 -0.28 -5.09 6.52
CA ALA A 4 -0.72 -4.76 7.87
C ALA A 4 0.22 -3.74 8.56
N SER A 5 1.53 -3.86 8.36
CA SER A 5 2.51 -2.91 8.88
C SER A 5 2.40 -1.54 8.21
N ILE A 6 2.11 -1.49 6.91
CA ILE A 6 1.83 -0.23 6.20
C ILE A 6 0.57 0.44 6.77
N TYR A 7 -0.51 -0.32 6.97
CA TYR A 7 -1.76 0.19 7.53
C TYR A 7 -1.63 0.68 8.98
N ALA A 8 -0.73 0.08 9.77
CA ALA A 8 -0.40 0.59 11.09
C ALA A 8 0.21 2.00 11.03
N TRP A 9 1.12 2.24 10.08
CA TRP A 9 1.70 3.55 9.84
C TRP A 9 0.68 4.55 9.31
N THR A 10 -0.06 4.23 8.25
CA THR A 10 -1.07 5.14 7.68
C THR A 10 -2.16 5.48 8.68
N GLY A 11 -2.58 4.55 9.53
CA GLY A 11 -3.49 4.82 10.65
C GLY A 11 -2.92 5.85 11.63
N GLY A 12 -1.65 5.72 12.02
CA GLY A 12 -0.96 6.69 12.86
C GLY A 12 -0.82 8.07 12.19
N LEU A 13 -0.47 8.10 10.90
CA LEU A 13 -0.34 9.34 10.12
C LEU A 13 -1.69 10.05 9.96
N LYS A 14 -2.78 9.34 9.68
CA LYS A 14 -4.13 9.92 9.62
C LYS A 14 -4.55 10.51 10.96
N HIS A 15 -4.28 9.81 12.07
CA HIS A 15 -4.59 10.32 13.40
C HIS A 15 -3.80 11.60 13.70
N ARG A 16 -2.49 11.61 13.39
CA ARG A 16 -1.64 12.80 13.52
C ARG A 16 -2.13 13.94 12.62
N GLY A 17 -2.46 13.66 11.37
CA GLY A 17 -3.01 14.63 10.41
C GLY A 17 -4.27 15.29 10.93
N LYS A 18 -5.18 14.52 11.55
CA LYS A 18 -6.38 15.06 12.20
C LYS A 18 -6.06 15.95 13.40
N LEU A 19 -5.11 15.57 14.26
CA LEU A 19 -4.75 16.36 15.45
C LEU A 19 -4.11 17.71 15.09
N ASP A 20 -3.36 17.72 13.99
CA ASP A 20 -2.56 18.87 13.56
C ASP A 20 -3.28 19.73 12.48
N ASP A 21 -4.53 19.40 12.12
CA ASP A 21 -5.26 19.98 10.98
C ASP A 21 -4.46 19.97 9.66
N ASN A 22 -3.75 18.87 9.43
CA ASN A 22 -2.88 18.67 8.28
C ASN A 22 -3.56 17.76 7.23
N SER A 23 -4.24 18.39 6.29
CA SER A 23 -4.92 17.73 5.19
C SER A 23 -3.96 16.99 4.25
N GLU A 24 -2.77 17.53 3.99
CA GLU A 24 -1.78 16.92 3.10
C GLU A 24 -1.24 15.60 3.68
N LEU A 25 -1.02 15.54 5.01
CA LEU A 25 -0.62 14.30 5.67
C LEU A 25 -1.71 13.24 5.60
N THR A 26 -2.97 13.65 5.78
CA THR A 26 -4.13 12.76 5.67
C THR A 26 -4.25 12.22 4.24
N ARG A 27 -4.16 13.11 3.23
CA ARG A 27 -4.17 12.75 1.80
C ARG A 27 -3.05 11.77 1.45
N PHE A 28 -1.82 12.00 1.94
CA PHE A 28 -0.70 11.08 1.71
C PHE A 28 -1.02 9.67 2.24
N ALA A 29 -1.50 9.58 3.47
CA ALA A 29 -1.80 8.30 4.10
C ALA A 29 -2.94 7.54 3.37
N GLU A 30 -4.00 8.25 2.97
CA GLU A 30 -5.10 7.68 2.16
C GLU A 30 -4.63 7.24 0.77
N THR A 31 -3.75 8.02 0.14
CA THR A 31 -3.19 7.69 -1.18
C THR A 31 -2.33 6.43 -1.09
N LEU A 32 -1.54 6.27 -0.03
CA LEU A 32 -0.76 5.06 0.21
C LEU A 32 -1.64 3.83 0.45
N GLU A 33 -2.70 3.94 1.25
CA GLU A 33 -3.66 2.84 1.45
C GLU A 33 -4.31 2.42 0.13
N LYS A 34 -4.78 3.38 -0.66
CA LYS A 34 -5.35 3.11 -1.98
C LYS A 34 -4.34 2.44 -2.91
N THR A 35 -3.12 2.97 -2.97
CA THR A 35 -2.04 2.43 -3.81
C THR A 35 -1.75 0.96 -3.50
N VAL A 36 -1.75 0.58 -2.22
CA VAL A 36 -1.56 -0.81 -1.79
C VAL A 36 -2.67 -1.71 -2.30
N VAL A 37 -3.93 -1.29 -2.19
CA VAL A 37 -5.09 -2.03 -2.71
C VAL A 37 -4.99 -2.17 -4.22
N ASP A 38 -4.81 -1.06 -4.94
CA ASP A 38 -4.71 -1.03 -6.40
C ASP A 38 -3.55 -1.93 -6.90
N THR A 39 -2.44 -2.00 -6.15
CA THR A 39 -1.28 -2.86 -6.47
C THR A 39 -1.65 -4.34 -6.38
N VAL A 40 -2.37 -4.75 -5.33
CA VAL A 40 -2.84 -6.13 -5.15
C VAL A 40 -3.88 -6.50 -6.21
N GLU A 41 -4.85 -5.60 -6.49
CA GLU A 41 -5.88 -5.82 -7.51
C GLU A 41 -5.30 -5.90 -8.93
N ALA A 42 -4.17 -5.23 -9.19
CA ALA A 42 -3.40 -5.37 -10.42
C ALA A 42 -2.57 -6.68 -10.50
N GLY A 43 -2.68 -7.57 -9.51
CA GLY A 43 -2.01 -8.88 -9.49
C GLY A 43 -0.62 -8.88 -8.86
N HIS A 44 -0.16 -7.76 -8.31
CA HIS A 44 1.13 -7.67 -7.61
C HIS A 44 0.91 -7.88 -6.11
N MET A 45 1.20 -9.08 -5.62
CA MET A 45 0.94 -9.46 -4.22
C MET A 45 1.99 -10.42 -3.67
N THR A 46 2.04 -10.56 -2.34
CA THR A 46 2.91 -11.54 -1.68
C THR A 46 2.32 -12.95 -1.71
N LYS A 47 3.19 -13.95 -1.52
CA LYS A 47 2.86 -15.38 -1.65
C LYS A 47 1.60 -15.79 -0.88
N ASP A 48 1.41 -15.28 0.32
CA ASP A 48 0.25 -15.60 1.17
C ASP A 48 -1.08 -15.19 0.53
N LEU A 49 -1.15 -14.05 -0.15
CA LEU A 49 -2.35 -13.62 -0.87
C LEU A 49 -2.52 -14.41 -2.18
N ALA A 50 -1.44 -14.63 -2.92
CA ALA A 50 -1.48 -15.38 -4.17
C ALA A 50 -2.04 -16.80 -3.99
N LEU A 51 -1.66 -17.47 -2.90
CA LEU A 51 -2.16 -18.79 -2.55
C LEU A 51 -3.68 -18.82 -2.29
N LEU A 52 -4.29 -17.70 -1.92
CA LEU A 52 -5.75 -17.59 -1.76
C LEU A 52 -6.47 -17.38 -3.10
N VAL A 53 -5.78 -16.83 -4.10
CA VAL A 53 -6.33 -16.60 -5.44
C VAL A 53 -6.34 -17.90 -6.26
N GLY A 54 -5.23 -18.63 -6.28
CA GLY A 54 -5.13 -19.89 -7.02
C GLY A 54 -3.69 -20.34 -7.30
N PRO A 55 -3.51 -21.59 -7.77
CA PRO A 55 -2.19 -22.21 -7.93
C PRO A 55 -1.30 -21.53 -8.98
N ASP A 56 -1.89 -20.88 -9.98
CA ASP A 56 -1.17 -20.24 -11.08
C ASP A 56 -0.89 -18.74 -10.84
N GLN A 57 -1.34 -18.18 -9.71
CA GLN A 57 -1.12 -16.77 -9.39
C GLN A 57 0.34 -16.52 -9.01
N GLY A 58 1.01 -15.66 -9.78
CA GLY A 58 2.35 -15.19 -9.47
C GLY A 58 2.40 -14.34 -8.19
N TRP A 59 3.56 -14.29 -7.55
CA TRP A 59 3.78 -13.52 -6.32
C TRP A 59 5.15 -12.85 -6.29
N GLN A 60 5.28 -11.84 -5.42
CA GLN A 60 6.51 -11.09 -5.19
C GLN A 60 7.08 -11.37 -3.80
N THR A 61 8.40 -11.24 -3.67
CA THR A 61 9.05 -11.17 -2.36
C THR A 61 8.58 -9.93 -1.60
N THR A 62 8.78 -9.89 -0.29
CA THR A 62 8.41 -8.71 0.52
C THR A 62 9.01 -7.42 -0.03
N MET A 63 10.31 -7.45 -0.43
CA MET A 63 10.96 -6.27 -1.01
C MET A 63 10.40 -5.92 -2.38
N GLY A 64 10.18 -6.91 -3.26
CA GLY A 64 9.60 -6.65 -4.58
C GLY A 64 8.19 -6.06 -4.52
N PHE A 65 7.38 -6.46 -3.54
CA PHE A 65 6.08 -5.85 -3.29
C PHE A 65 6.20 -4.40 -2.79
N LEU A 66 7.13 -4.13 -1.85
CA LEU A 66 7.38 -2.77 -1.35
C LEU A 66 7.89 -1.83 -2.46
N GLU A 67 8.81 -2.29 -3.29
CA GLU A 67 9.30 -1.55 -4.47
C GLU A 67 8.16 -1.24 -5.44
N LYS A 68 7.24 -2.20 -5.65
CA LYS A 68 6.10 -1.98 -6.53
C LYS A 68 5.11 -0.96 -5.99
N VAL A 69 4.84 -1.01 -4.68
CA VAL A 69 4.00 -0.01 -4.01
C VAL A 69 4.65 1.38 -4.07
N ASP A 70 5.96 1.48 -3.86
CA ASP A 70 6.70 2.75 -3.95
C ASP A 70 6.64 3.34 -5.38
N GLU A 71 6.85 2.52 -6.42
CA GLU A 71 6.70 2.94 -7.81
C GLU A 71 5.30 3.52 -8.08
N ASN A 72 4.26 2.81 -7.64
CA ASN A 72 2.88 3.22 -7.85
C ASN A 72 2.49 4.46 -7.02
N LEU A 73 3.01 4.58 -5.79
CA LEU A 73 2.78 5.72 -4.93
C LEU A 73 3.39 6.99 -5.53
N ASN A 74 4.62 6.91 -6.02
CA ASN A 74 5.29 8.03 -6.69
C ASN A 74 4.51 8.51 -7.91
N LYS A 75 3.89 7.59 -8.68
CA LYS A 75 3.01 7.96 -9.78
C LYS A 75 1.72 8.64 -9.30
N ALA A 76 1.12 8.13 -8.22
CA ALA A 76 -0.12 8.67 -7.67
C ALA A 76 0.04 10.05 -7.00
N LEU A 77 1.23 10.36 -6.47
CA LEU A 77 1.51 11.65 -5.83
C LEU A 77 1.94 12.74 -6.83
N ASN A 78 2.56 12.35 -7.96
CA ASN A 78 3.05 13.28 -8.98
C ASN A 78 2.07 13.49 -10.15
N GLY A 79 0.97 12.74 -10.20
CA GLY A 79 -0.11 12.90 -11.18
C GLY A 79 -1.20 13.85 -10.68
#